data_AF-A0A947ZSX1-F1
#
_entry.id   AF-A0A947ZSX1-F1
#
_cell.length_a   1.000
_cell.length_b   1.000
_cell.length_c   1.000
_cell.angle_alpha   90.00
_cell.angle_beta   90.00
_cell.angle_gamma   90.00
#
_symmetry.space_group_name_H-M   'P 1'
#
loop_
_entity.id
_entity.type
_entity.pdbx_description
1 polymer ?
#
loop_
_entity_poly.entity_id
_entity_poly.type
_entity_poly.pdbx_seq_one_letter_code
_entity_poly.pdbx_strand_id
1 'polypeptide(L)'
;MKSVKNISVSTGRRIKDAKLELAKKMRRQMTLAERCFWNGVRGRKMHGLKFRRQQVIDGFIADFYCNELRLIVEIDGGVHESQKDYDKLREWILSRNDIKIIRFSNGVVIHQFGEVIKQIGELLPPSPDLSGEGRGEVKIKFKTDYPGHDALYRRRKESGSPGWDDEQTWQAWRKEILDLIASGDLPKSGKVLEIGCGAGDVSLLFAERGFQVSGIDISSTAIEWAKEKAQQAGIKAEFNVGDVRDLGLWGDETFDIAIDGHCLHCIIGNDRTEVLKEAYRVLKPGGLFYVSTMCGEPKDPEVIKMFDAETRCTVWGGVARRYIGKPEDILKEIKQHGFKIVRHEVQLNKDSQDGLVVLAEK
;
A
#
# COMPACT_ATOMS: atom_id res chain seq x y z
N MET A 1 -2.44 -33.93 9.54
CA MET A 1 -1.03 -33.61 9.89
C MET A 1 -0.07 -34.54 9.14
N LYS A 2 0.58 -34.05 8.09
CA LYS A 2 1.87 -34.56 7.58
C LYS A 2 2.77 -33.34 7.44
N SER A 3 3.90 -33.37 8.13
CA SER A 3 4.93 -32.32 8.14
C SER A 3 5.48 -32.12 6.72
N VAL A 4 5.33 -30.90 6.18
CA VAL A 4 6.06 -30.48 4.98
C VAL A 4 7.51 -30.30 5.39
N LYS A 5 8.37 -31.23 4.96
CA LYS A 5 9.82 -31.18 5.19
C LYS A 5 10.40 -29.93 4.53
N ASN A 6 11.10 -29.12 5.32
CA ASN A 6 12.00 -28.07 4.82
C ASN A 6 13.01 -28.70 3.85
N ILE A 7 12.92 -28.33 2.56
CA ILE A 7 13.98 -28.65 1.61
C ILE A 7 15.17 -27.78 1.97
N SER A 8 16.23 -28.40 2.52
CA SER A 8 17.52 -27.75 2.67
C SER A 8 18.06 -27.42 1.27
N VAL A 9 18.23 -26.14 0.97
CA VAL A 9 18.92 -25.62 -0.24
C VAL A 9 20.44 -25.84 -0.10
N SER A 10 20.84 -27.06 0.24
CA SER A 10 22.23 -27.52 0.28
C SER A 10 22.24 -29.03 0.01
N THR A 11 22.01 -29.38 -1.25
CA THR A 11 22.24 -30.71 -1.80
C THR A 11 23.75 -30.98 -1.84
N GLY A 12 24.30 -31.40 -0.70
CA GLY A 12 25.36 -32.42 -0.56
C GLY A 12 26.64 -32.39 -1.43
N ARG A 13 26.93 -31.34 -2.20
CA ARG A 13 28.23 -31.13 -2.86
C ARG A 13 28.85 -29.89 -2.23
N ARG A 14 30.13 -29.95 -1.84
CA ARG A 14 30.91 -28.77 -1.45
C ARG A 14 30.67 -27.69 -2.50
N ILE A 15 29.87 -26.68 -2.17
CA ILE A 15 29.79 -25.46 -2.96
C ILE A 15 31.21 -24.91 -2.90
N LYS A 16 31.94 -24.96 -4.02
CA LYS A 16 33.32 -24.43 -4.06
C LYS A 16 33.26 -23.00 -3.52
N ASP A 17 34.01 -22.71 -2.46
CA ASP A 17 33.97 -21.44 -1.71
C ASP A 17 34.01 -20.21 -2.64
N ALA A 18 34.69 -20.34 -3.77
CA ALA A 18 34.74 -19.36 -4.85
C ALA A 18 33.36 -18.88 -5.37
N LYS A 19 32.35 -19.75 -5.50
CA LYS A 19 31.01 -19.34 -5.99
C LYS A 19 30.19 -18.62 -4.91
N LEU A 20 30.38 -18.96 -3.64
CA LEU A 20 29.77 -18.22 -2.53
C LEU A 20 30.39 -16.82 -2.39
N GLU A 21 31.71 -16.71 -2.53
CA GLU A 21 32.39 -15.41 -2.53
C GLU A 21 32.02 -14.57 -3.75
N LEU A 22 31.91 -15.17 -4.93
CA LEU A 22 31.42 -14.48 -6.12
C LEU A 22 29.99 -13.97 -5.92
N ALA A 23 29.09 -14.77 -5.35
CA ALA A 23 27.74 -14.32 -5.04
C ALA A 23 27.72 -13.15 -4.04
N LYS A 24 28.56 -13.18 -3.00
CA LYS A 24 28.71 -12.06 -2.06
C LYS A 24 29.20 -10.79 -2.77
N LYS A 25 30.17 -10.91 -3.68
CA LYS A 25 30.66 -9.79 -4.49
C LYS A 25 29.54 -9.21 -5.36
N MET A 26 28.80 -10.05 -6.07
CA MET A 26 27.67 -9.63 -6.92
C MET A 26 26.58 -8.91 -6.12
N ARG A 27 26.26 -9.34 -4.88
CA ARG A 27 25.29 -8.63 -4.02
C ARG A 27 25.70 -7.18 -3.70
N ARG A 28 26.99 -6.89 -3.68
CA ARG A 28 27.53 -5.54 -3.45
C ARG A 28 27.63 -4.73 -4.74
N GLN A 29 27.73 -5.40 -5.89
CA GLN A 29 27.98 -4.81 -7.20
C GLN A 29 26.79 -4.99 -8.14
N MET A 30 25.56 -4.94 -7.62
CA MET A 30 24.36 -5.13 -8.43
C MET A 30 24.22 -4.03 -9.49
N THR A 31 23.75 -4.43 -10.67
CA THR A 31 23.42 -3.50 -11.76
C THR A 31 22.27 -2.56 -11.35
N LEU A 32 22.01 -1.53 -12.16
CA LEU A 32 20.88 -0.61 -11.90
C LEU A 32 19.54 -1.37 -11.94
N ALA A 33 19.37 -2.26 -12.91
CA ALA A 33 18.18 -3.07 -13.07
C ALA A 33 18.01 -4.06 -11.89
N GLU A 34 19.06 -4.77 -11.48
CA GLU A 34 19.02 -5.62 -10.28
C GLU A 34 18.69 -4.83 -9.00
N ARG A 35 19.22 -3.62 -8.85
CA ARG A 35 18.85 -2.75 -7.70
C ARG A 35 17.39 -2.35 -7.74
N CYS A 36 16.88 -1.96 -8.91
CA CYS A 36 15.47 -1.62 -9.11
C CYS A 36 14.59 -2.82 -8.73
N PHE A 37 14.88 -4.00 -9.28
CA PHE A 37 14.17 -5.23 -8.95
C PHE A 37 14.25 -5.57 -7.46
N TRP A 38 15.45 -5.59 -6.88
CA TRP A 38 15.63 -5.92 -5.48
C TRP A 38 14.85 -4.99 -4.56
N ASN A 39 14.82 -3.70 -4.85
CA ASN A 39 14.05 -2.73 -4.06
C ASN A 39 12.54 -2.97 -4.13
N GLY A 40 12.04 -3.41 -5.29
CA GLY A 40 10.63 -3.76 -5.49
C GLY A 40 10.20 -5.06 -4.79
N VAL A 41 11.10 -6.02 -4.63
CA VAL A 41 10.73 -7.36 -4.13
C VAL A 41 11.24 -7.70 -2.72
N ARG A 42 12.26 -7.00 -2.22
CA ARG A 42 12.88 -7.30 -0.92
C ARG A 42 11.87 -7.20 0.21
N GLY A 43 12.08 -7.99 1.26
CA GLY A 43 11.24 -7.89 2.46
C GLY A 43 9.79 -8.28 2.22
N ARG A 44 9.52 -9.18 1.26
CA ARG A 44 8.16 -9.66 0.93
C ARG A 44 7.23 -8.60 0.33
N LYS A 45 7.76 -7.47 -0.15
CA LYS A 45 7.01 -6.39 -0.79
C LYS A 45 6.18 -6.84 -2.00
N MET A 46 6.64 -7.85 -2.72
CA MET A 46 5.96 -8.38 -3.88
C MET A 46 5.13 -9.61 -3.52
N HIS A 47 3.79 -9.45 -3.45
CA HIS A 47 2.84 -10.54 -3.18
C HIS A 47 3.14 -11.38 -1.92
N GLY A 48 3.79 -10.80 -0.91
CA GLY A 48 4.22 -11.54 0.28
C GLY A 48 5.39 -12.50 0.03
N LEU A 49 5.92 -12.57 -1.19
CA LEU A 49 6.92 -13.54 -1.62
C LEU A 49 8.33 -13.16 -1.16
N LYS A 50 9.05 -14.14 -0.62
CA LYS A 50 10.42 -13.98 -0.15
C LYS A 50 11.41 -14.23 -1.27
N PHE A 51 11.87 -13.13 -1.86
CA PHE A 51 12.99 -13.14 -2.79
C PHE A 51 14.35 -13.09 -2.08
N ARG A 52 15.33 -13.79 -2.65
CA ARG A 52 16.76 -13.77 -2.27
C ARG A 52 17.58 -13.37 -3.49
N ARG A 53 18.50 -12.42 -3.32
CA ARG A 53 19.40 -11.96 -4.38
C ARG A 53 20.72 -12.74 -4.45
N GLN A 54 21.22 -12.96 -5.66
CA GLN A 54 22.42 -13.75 -5.98
C GLN A 54 22.45 -15.07 -5.19
N GLN A 55 21.40 -15.87 -5.32
CA GLN A 55 21.27 -17.14 -4.59
C GLN A 55 22.06 -18.22 -5.33
N VAL A 56 22.94 -18.94 -4.61
CA VAL A 56 23.62 -20.11 -5.16
C VAL A 56 22.67 -21.30 -5.12
N ILE A 57 22.43 -21.94 -6.26
CA ILE A 57 21.54 -23.10 -6.43
C ILE A 57 22.29 -24.12 -7.30
N ASP A 58 22.58 -25.31 -6.75
CA ASP A 58 23.28 -26.41 -7.45
C ASP A 58 24.53 -26.00 -8.24
N GLY A 59 25.27 -25.04 -7.70
CA GLY A 59 26.49 -24.54 -8.30
C GLY A 59 26.29 -23.41 -9.31
N PHE A 60 25.10 -22.85 -9.49
CA PHE A 60 24.84 -21.66 -10.30
C PHE A 60 24.44 -20.48 -9.41
N ILE A 61 24.71 -19.25 -9.84
CA ILE A 61 24.27 -18.04 -9.12
C ILE A 61 23.11 -17.46 -9.90
N ALA A 62 21.92 -17.44 -9.29
CA ALA A 62 20.73 -16.82 -9.84
C ALA A 62 20.58 -15.39 -9.31
N ASP A 63 20.21 -14.42 -10.16
CA ASP A 63 20.06 -13.01 -9.73
C ASP A 63 19.04 -12.86 -8.63
N PHE A 64 17.86 -13.46 -8.81
CA PHE A 64 16.86 -13.57 -7.75
C PHE A 64 16.24 -14.95 -7.70
N TYR A 65 15.94 -15.41 -6.49
CA TYR A 65 15.24 -16.67 -6.24
C TYR A 65 14.11 -16.48 -5.23
N CYS A 66 12.91 -16.95 -5.58
CA CYS A 66 11.75 -17.05 -4.71
C CYS A 66 11.42 -18.51 -4.46
N ASN A 67 11.55 -18.95 -3.20
CA ASN A 67 11.29 -20.35 -2.84
C ASN A 67 9.80 -20.70 -2.93
N GLU A 68 8.91 -19.77 -2.59
CA GLU A 68 7.45 -19.99 -2.54
C GLU A 68 6.85 -20.23 -3.93
N LEU A 69 7.41 -19.59 -4.96
CA LEU A 69 7.06 -19.85 -6.36
C LEU A 69 7.95 -20.90 -7.03
N ARG A 70 8.98 -21.39 -6.33
CA ARG A 70 10.12 -22.12 -6.94
C ARG A 70 10.60 -21.42 -8.21
N LEU A 71 10.85 -20.10 -8.12
CA LEU A 71 11.10 -19.25 -9.28
C LEU A 71 12.48 -18.62 -9.21
N ILE A 72 13.22 -18.72 -10.31
CA ILE A 72 14.41 -17.91 -10.59
C ILE A 72 14.00 -16.75 -11.50
N VAL A 73 14.42 -15.54 -11.15
CA VAL A 73 14.33 -14.37 -12.01
C VAL A 73 15.73 -13.94 -12.38
N GLU A 74 16.02 -13.89 -13.67
CA GLU A 74 17.27 -13.34 -14.21
C GLU A 74 17.03 -11.99 -14.87
N ILE A 75 18.01 -11.09 -14.74
CA ILE A 75 17.96 -9.78 -15.34
C ILE A 75 19.09 -9.69 -16.37
N ASP A 76 18.74 -9.89 -17.63
CA ASP A 76 19.70 -9.98 -18.72
C ASP A 76 20.24 -8.60 -19.12
N GLY A 77 21.57 -8.53 -19.19
CA GLY A 77 22.34 -7.45 -19.82
C GLY A 77 22.74 -7.70 -21.28
N GLY A 78 22.22 -8.76 -21.92
CA GLY A 78 22.57 -9.19 -23.27
C GLY A 78 23.25 -10.58 -23.30
N VAL A 79 22.94 -11.40 -24.31
CA VAL A 79 23.37 -12.80 -24.42
C VAL A 79 24.70 -12.91 -25.15
N HIS A 80 25.70 -13.60 -24.57
CA HIS A 80 26.88 -14.07 -25.30
C HIS A 80 26.67 -15.51 -25.81
N GLU A 81 27.06 -15.78 -27.06
CA GLU A 81 26.82 -17.03 -27.81
C GLU A 81 27.53 -18.30 -27.27
N SER A 82 28.28 -18.23 -26.17
CA SER A 82 29.14 -19.34 -25.69
C SER A 82 28.48 -20.29 -24.67
N GLN A 83 27.14 -20.33 -24.57
CA GLN A 83 26.46 -20.90 -23.40
C GLN A 83 25.57 -22.13 -23.65
N LYS A 84 25.62 -22.74 -24.85
CA LYS A 84 24.71 -23.86 -25.22
C LYS A 84 24.82 -25.09 -24.30
N ASP A 85 25.99 -25.40 -23.77
CA ASP A 85 26.17 -26.54 -22.86
C ASP A 85 25.85 -26.19 -21.39
N TYR A 86 25.94 -24.90 -21.04
CA TYR A 86 25.57 -24.39 -19.72
C TYR A 86 24.05 -24.29 -19.56
N ASP A 87 23.34 -23.86 -20.60
CA ASP A 87 21.88 -23.77 -20.63
C ASP A 87 21.22 -25.16 -20.58
N LYS A 88 21.76 -26.16 -21.29
CA LYS A 88 21.23 -27.53 -21.23
C LYS A 88 21.38 -28.18 -19.84
N LEU A 89 22.54 -28.02 -19.20
CA LEU A 89 22.77 -28.53 -17.84
C LEU A 89 21.91 -27.78 -16.82
N ARG A 90 21.70 -26.48 -17.04
CA ARG A 90 20.86 -25.61 -16.21
C ARG A 90 19.38 -25.96 -16.31
N GLU A 91 18.86 -26.14 -17.52
CA GLU A 91 17.49 -26.61 -17.76
C GLU A 91 17.26 -28.02 -17.20
N TRP A 92 18.25 -28.91 -17.33
CA TRP A 92 18.18 -30.27 -16.79
C TRP A 92 18.12 -30.32 -15.25
N ILE A 93 18.86 -29.45 -14.56
CA ILE A 93 18.86 -29.37 -13.09
C ILE A 93 17.57 -28.73 -12.55
N LEU A 94 17.03 -27.73 -13.25
CA LEU A 94 15.87 -26.97 -12.81
C LEU A 94 14.55 -27.68 -13.14
N SER A 95 14.48 -28.42 -14.26
CA SER A 95 13.35 -29.28 -14.60
C SER A 95 13.16 -30.45 -13.63
N ARG A 96 14.23 -31.02 -13.08
CA ARG A 96 14.15 -32.09 -12.07
C ARG A 96 13.68 -31.63 -10.69
N ASN A 97 13.68 -30.32 -10.45
CA ASN A 97 13.36 -29.71 -9.17
C ASN A 97 12.16 -28.77 -9.25
N ASP A 98 11.27 -28.88 -10.24
CA ASP A 98 10.10 -28.00 -10.42
C ASP A 98 10.42 -26.50 -10.26
N ILE A 99 11.62 -26.05 -10.65
CA ILE A 99 12.03 -24.64 -10.55
C ILE A 99 11.80 -23.97 -11.90
N LYS A 100 10.99 -22.92 -11.91
CA LYS A 100 10.72 -22.07 -13.08
C LYS A 100 11.80 -21.01 -13.23
N ILE A 101 12.07 -20.59 -14.46
CA ILE A 101 12.94 -19.44 -14.75
C ILE A 101 12.16 -18.44 -15.58
N ILE A 102 12.25 -17.16 -15.22
CA ILE A 102 11.81 -16.04 -16.05
C ILE A 102 12.97 -15.06 -16.21
N ARG A 103 13.10 -14.48 -17.41
CA ARG A 103 14.17 -13.53 -17.74
C ARG A 103 13.55 -12.19 -18.14
N PHE A 104 14.11 -11.11 -17.61
CA PHE A 104 13.73 -9.75 -17.98
C PHE A 104 14.93 -9.01 -18.54
N SER A 105 14.71 -8.17 -19.55
CA SER A 105 15.76 -7.24 -19.99
C SER A 105 15.91 -6.09 -18.99
N ASN A 106 17.11 -5.51 -18.90
CA ASN A 106 17.38 -4.33 -18.08
C ASN A 106 16.34 -3.22 -18.28
N GLY A 107 15.96 -2.93 -19.54
CA GLY A 107 15.00 -1.87 -19.86
C GLY A 107 13.59 -2.12 -19.32
N VAL A 108 13.12 -3.37 -19.37
CA VAL A 108 11.80 -3.73 -18.82
C VAL A 108 11.80 -3.59 -17.30
N VAL A 109 12.87 -4.01 -16.63
CA VAL A 109 12.97 -3.85 -15.16
C VAL A 109 13.05 -2.38 -14.76
N ILE A 110 13.83 -1.55 -15.45
CA ILE A 110 14.05 -0.16 -15.06
C ILE A 110 12.83 0.72 -15.39
N HIS A 111 12.21 0.53 -16.56
CA HIS A 111 11.21 1.47 -17.09
C HIS A 111 9.78 0.93 -17.07
N GLN A 112 9.59 -0.38 -16.92
CA GLN A 112 8.30 -1.05 -17.04
C GLN A 112 8.12 -2.09 -15.92
N PHE A 113 8.55 -1.75 -14.70
CA PHE A 113 8.55 -2.68 -13.57
C PHE A 113 7.16 -3.25 -13.23
N GLY A 114 6.08 -2.53 -13.55
CA GLY A 114 4.71 -3.04 -13.41
C GLY A 114 4.45 -4.30 -14.24
N GLU A 115 5.04 -4.39 -15.44
CA GLU A 115 4.93 -5.57 -16.30
C GLU A 115 5.72 -6.77 -15.71
N VAL A 116 6.89 -6.50 -15.11
CA VAL A 116 7.66 -7.50 -14.35
C VAL A 116 6.82 -8.08 -13.21
N ILE A 117 6.12 -7.21 -12.47
CA ILE A 117 5.26 -7.61 -11.36
C ILE A 117 4.13 -8.51 -11.86
N LYS A 118 3.44 -8.08 -12.92
CA LYS A 118 2.34 -8.81 -13.54
C LYS A 118 2.75 -10.22 -13.96
N GLN A 119 3.85 -10.36 -14.72
CA GLN A 119 4.30 -11.66 -15.24
C GLN A 119 4.69 -12.64 -14.12
N ILE A 120 5.34 -12.17 -13.06
CA ILE A 120 5.63 -13.02 -11.90
C ILE A 120 4.34 -13.37 -11.15
N GLY A 121 3.39 -12.44 -11.06
CA GLY A 121 2.08 -12.65 -10.42
C GLY A 121 1.24 -13.73 -11.11
N GLU A 122 1.35 -13.88 -12.44
CA GLU A 122 0.69 -14.95 -13.20
C GLU A 122 1.19 -16.36 -12.81
N LEU A 123 2.35 -16.47 -12.16
CA LEU A 123 2.92 -17.75 -11.73
C LEU A 123 2.43 -18.20 -10.34
N LEU A 124 1.64 -17.36 -9.64
CA LEU A 124 1.02 -17.73 -8.38
C LEU A 124 0.05 -18.90 -8.59
N PRO A 125 0.10 -19.96 -7.76
CA PRO A 125 -0.88 -21.02 -7.86
C PRO A 125 -2.29 -20.46 -7.59
N PRO A 126 -3.34 -20.95 -8.29
CA PRO A 126 -4.71 -20.66 -7.92
C PRO A 126 -4.93 -21.15 -6.47
N SER A 127 -5.56 -20.30 -5.64
CA SER A 127 -5.67 -20.56 -4.20
C SER A 127 -6.34 -21.90 -3.92
N PRO A 128 -5.77 -22.77 -3.05
CA PRO A 128 -6.46 -23.96 -2.57
C PRO A 128 -7.64 -23.55 -1.70
N ASP A 129 -8.77 -24.20 -1.96
CA ASP A 129 -9.99 -24.17 -1.19
C ASP A 129 -9.71 -24.53 0.28
N LEU A 130 -10.10 -23.67 1.22
CA LEU A 130 -10.06 -23.95 2.66
C LEU A 130 -11.48 -23.82 3.21
N SER A 131 -12.21 -24.93 3.12
CA SER A 131 -13.33 -25.24 4.01
C SER A 131 -12.78 -25.47 5.42
N GLY A 132 -12.98 -24.47 6.28
CA GLY A 132 -12.68 -24.52 7.70
C GLY A 132 -13.53 -23.48 8.41
N GLU A 133 -14.52 -23.97 9.14
CA GLU A 133 -15.51 -23.19 9.88
C GLU A 133 -14.87 -22.23 10.88
N GLY A 134 -15.32 -20.97 10.91
CA GLY A 134 -15.03 -20.07 12.02
C GLY A 134 -15.02 -18.58 11.67
N ARG A 135 -16.12 -17.91 12.05
CA ARG A 135 -16.24 -16.46 12.29
C ARG A 135 -16.12 -15.56 11.05
N GLY A 136 -17.29 -15.11 10.58
CA GLY A 136 -17.53 -14.12 9.53
C GLY A 136 -16.39 -13.17 9.20
N GLU A 137 -15.52 -13.60 8.28
CA GLU A 137 -14.64 -12.74 7.52
C GLU A 137 -15.32 -12.46 6.18
N VAL A 138 -15.45 -11.19 5.83
CA VAL A 138 -15.87 -10.79 4.48
C VAL A 138 -14.80 -11.28 3.52
N LYS A 139 -15.08 -12.37 2.80
CA LYS A 139 -14.18 -12.92 1.78
C LYS A 139 -13.98 -11.85 0.70
N ILE A 140 -12.79 -11.24 0.66
CA ILE A 140 -12.47 -10.26 -0.38
C ILE A 140 -12.38 -11.01 -1.71
N LYS A 141 -13.40 -10.84 -2.56
CA LYS A 141 -13.52 -11.44 -3.88
C LYS A 141 -12.66 -10.74 -4.95
N PHE A 142 -12.16 -9.54 -4.66
CA PHE A 142 -11.57 -8.61 -5.63
C PHE A 142 -10.12 -8.22 -5.29
N LYS A 143 -9.32 -7.88 -6.31
CA LYS A 143 -7.96 -7.34 -6.12
C LYS A 143 -8.04 -5.85 -5.74
N THR A 144 -7.02 -5.31 -5.06
CA THR A 144 -6.89 -3.86 -4.81
C THR A 144 -5.69 -3.29 -5.58
N ASP A 145 -5.71 -1.98 -5.82
CA ASP A 145 -4.63 -1.25 -6.51
C ASP A 145 -4.51 0.16 -5.90
N TYR A 146 -3.91 0.23 -4.71
CA TYR A 146 -3.61 1.51 -4.07
C TYR A 146 -2.55 2.32 -4.84
N PRO A 147 -1.45 1.72 -5.37
CA PRO A 147 -0.46 2.48 -6.15
C PRO A 147 -1.04 3.18 -7.39
N GLY A 148 -2.14 2.66 -7.96
CA GLY A 148 -2.87 3.31 -9.04
C GLY A 148 -3.33 4.74 -8.76
N HIS A 149 -3.41 5.17 -7.49
CA HIS A 149 -3.73 6.55 -7.11
C HIS A 149 -2.69 7.55 -7.65
N ASP A 150 -1.43 7.16 -7.80
CA ASP A 150 -0.39 8.07 -8.30
C ASP A 150 -0.67 8.54 -9.74
N ALA A 151 -1.21 7.65 -10.59
CA ALA A 151 -1.63 8.02 -11.94
C ALA A 151 -2.87 8.95 -11.96
N LEU A 152 -3.70 8.92 -10.91
CA LEU A 152 -4.81 9.87 -10.75
C LEU A 152 -4.31 11.24 -10.32
N TYR A 153 -3.37 11.30 -9.38
CA TYR A 153 -2.74 12.55 -8.96
C TYR A 153 -1.97 13.23 -10.09
N ARG A 154 -1.23 12.47 -10.91
CA ARG A 154 -0.56 13.03 -12.10
C ARG A 154 -1.53 13.72 -13.05
N ARG A 155 -2.60 13.03 -13.44
CA ARG A 155 -3.64 13.59 -14.33
C ARG A 155 -4.30 14.83 -13.75
N ARG A 156 -4.62 14.82 -12.46
CA ARG A 156 -5.20 15.99 -11.77
C ARG A 156 -4.23 17.19 -11.78
N LYS A 157 -2.96 16.97 -11.41
CA LYS A 157 -1.93 18.01 -11.40
C LYS A 157 -1.71 18.59 -12.80
N GLU A 158 -1.60 17.74 -13.83
CA GLU A 158 -1.47 18.14 -15.24
C GLU A 158 -2.66 18.95 -15.76
N SER A 159 -3.87 18.64 -15.29
CA SER A 159 -5.09 19.37 -15.64
C SER A 159 -5.23 20.73 -14.93
N GLY A 160 -4.31 21.07 -14.02
CA GLY A 160 -4.38 22.30 -13.23
C GLY A 160 -5.41 22.27 -12.10
N SER A 161 -5.85 21.09 -11.65
CA SER A 161 -6.67 20.98 -10.43
C SER A 161 -5.93 21.57 -9.23
N PRO A 162 -6.62 22.12 -8.22
CA PRO A 162 -5.97 22.66 -7.02
C PRO A 162 -5.48 21.55 -6.07
N GLY A 163 -6.08 20.37 -6.12
CA GLY A 163 -5.75 19.23 -5.26
C GLY A 163 -6.58 18.00 -5.63
N TRP A 164 -6.87 17.16 -4.63
CA TRP A 164 -7.82 16.05 -4.80
C TRP A 164 -9.26 16.54 -4.82
N ASP A 165 -9.61 17.43 -3.91
CA ASP A 165 -10.91 18.07 -3.87
C ASP A 165 -10.91 19.33 -4.76
N ASP A 166 -12.08 19.67 -5.28
CA ASP A 166 -12.29 20.97 -5.91
C ASP A 166 -12.42 22.07 -4.85
N GLU A 167 -12.41 23.33 -5.30
CA GLU A 167 -12.44 24.49 -4.41
C GLU A 167 -13.68 24.48 -3.50
N GLN A 168 -14.85 24.11 -4.03
CA GLN A 168 -16.09 24.11 -3.26
C GLN A 168 -16.06 23.06 -2.15
N THR A 169 -15.63 21.85 -2.48
CA THR A 169 -15.49 20.73 -1.54
C THR A 169 -14.45 21.07 -0.47
N TRP A 170 -13.32 21.63 -0.89
CA TRP A 170 -12.27 22.08 0.02
C TRP A 170 -12.77 23.15 1.00
N GLN A 171 -13.51 24.16 0.55
CA GLN A 171 -14.02 25.21 1.45
C GLN A 171 -15.02 24.67 2.50
N ALA A 172 -15.84 23.68 2.14
CA ALA A 172 -16.73 23.02 3.09
C ALA A 172 -15.93 22.27 4.16
N TRP A 173 -14.96 21.47 3.72
CA TRP A 173 -14.02 20.73 4.58
C TRP A 173 -13.24 21.64 5.52
N ARG A 174 -12.69 22.72 4.96
CA ARG A 174 -11.99 23.75 5.71
C ARG A 174 -12.88 24.29 6.81
N LYS A 175 -14.11 24.69 6.49
CA LYS A 175 -15.05 25.21 7.50
C LYS A 175 -15.30 24.20 8.63
N GLU A 176 -15.55 22.94 8.30
CA GLU A 176 -15.81 21.89 9.28
C GLU A 176 -14.64 21.72 10.27
N ILE A 177 -13.41 21.60 9.77
CA ILE A 177 -12.22 21.48 10.63
C ILE A 177 -12.05 22.70 11.53
N LEU A 178 -12.31 23.90 11.00
CA LEU A 178 -12.21 25.13 11.78
C LEU A 178 -13.27 25.23 12.87
N ASP A 179 -14.49 24.78 12.59
CA ASP A 179 -15.55 24.74 13.58
C ASP A 179 -15.20 23.77 14.72
N LEU A 180 -14.61 22.61 14.42
CA LEU A 180 -14.14 21.65 15.43
C LEU A 180 -13.01 22.21 16.32
N ILE A 181 -12.07 22.97 15.73
CA ILE A 181 -11.02 23.64 16.51
C ILE A 181 -11.62 24.77 17.37
N ALA A 182 -12.61 25.51 16.83
CA ALA A 182 -13.23 26.63 17.52
C ALA A 182 -14.14 26.18 18.67
N SER A 183 -14.90 25.10 18.49
CA SER A 183 -15.76 24.50 19.52
C SER A 183 -14.96 23.87 20.66
N GLY A 184 -13.69 23.52 20.40
CA GLY A 184 -12.84 22.79 21.34
C GLY A 184 -12.97 21.27 21.22
N ASP A 185 -13.69 20.78 20.20
CA ASP A 185 -13.74 19.35 19.89
C ASP A 185 -12.38 18.83 19.41
N LEU A 186 -11.60 19.67 18.72
CA LEU A 186 -10.18 19.43 18.44
C LEU A 186 -9.30 20.37 19.27
N PRO A 187 -8.10 19.93 19.72
CA PRO A 187 -7.16 20.79 20.41
C PRO A 187 -6.70 21.94 19.51
N LYS A 188 -6.25 23.05 20.10
CA LYS A 188 -5.79 24.27 19.38
C LYS A 188 -4.31 24.25 19.00
N SER A 189 -3.56 23.27 19.50
CA SER A 189 -2.15 23.04 19.18
C SER A 189 -1.81 21.57 19.45
N GLY A 190 -0.68 21.10 18.92
CA GLY A 190 -0.22 19.73 19.10
C GLY A 190 0.41 19.15 17.84
N LYS A 191 0.58 17.84 17.84
CA LYS A 191 1.07 17.06 16.71
C LYS A 191 -0.10 16.41 15.96
N VAL A 192 -0.13 16.60 14.64
CA VAL A 192 -1.17 16.07 13.75
C VAL A 192 -0.54 15.13 12.73
N LEU A 193 -1.15 13.96 12.56
CA LEU A 193 -0.90 13.08 11.43
C LEU A 193 -2.10 13.10 10.48
N GLU A 194 -1.87 13.41 9.22
CA GLU A 194 -2.87 13.18 8.17
C GLU A 194 -2.57 11.87 7.42
N ILE A 195 -3.52 10.93 7.47
CA ILE A 195 -3.48 9.61 6.86
C ILE A 195 -4.10 9.69 5.46
N GLY A 196 -3.29 9.44 4.43
CA GLY A 196 -3.71 9.63 3.03
C GLY A 196 -3.84 11.10 2.69
N CYS A 197 -2.80 11.89 2.98
CA CYS A 197 -2.85 13.35 2.96
C CYS A 197 -2.98 13.96 1.56
N GLY A 198 -2.84 13.16 0.49
CA GLY A 198 -2.91 13.65 -0.88
C GLY A 198 -1.96 14.83 -1.13
N ALA A 199 -2.51 15.91 -1.71
CA ALA A 199 -1.78 17.14 -1.98
C ALA A 199 -1.65 18.07 -0.76
N GLY A 200 -2.00 17.61 0.45
CA GLY A 200 -1.70 18.25 1.72
C GLY A 200 -2.63 19.40 2.12
N ASP A 201 -3.82 19.54 1.53
CA ASP A 201 -4.70 20.70 1.78
C ASP A 201 -5.09 20.82 3.27
N VAL A 202 -5.50 19.72 3.89
CA VAL A 202 -5.80 19.67 5.34
C VAL A 202 -4.54 19.83 6.18
N SER A 203 -3.46 19.12 5.84
CA SER A 203 -2.16 19.25 6.51
C SER A 203 -1.70 20.72 6.59
N LEU A 204 -1.81 21.45 5.48
CA LEU A 204 -1.41 22.85 5.42
C LEU A 204 -2.31 23.74 6.26
N LEU A 205 -3.62 23.48 6.31
CA LEU A 205 -4.56 24.21 7.18
C LEU A 205 -4.18 24.11 8.66
N PHE A 206 -3.75 22.94 9.13
CA PHE A 206 -3.25 22.74 10.49
C PHE A 206 -1.90 23.41 10.69
N ALA A 207 -0.98 23.29 9.73
CA ALA A 207 0.34 23.89 9.85
C ALA A 207 0.29 25.43 9.86
N GLU A 208 -0.62 26.07 9.11
CA GLU A 208 -0.93 27.51 9.18
C GLU A 208 -1.33 27.97 10.58
N ARG A 209 -1.91 27.06 11.38
CA ARG A 209 -2.37 27.30 12.76
C ARG A 209 -1.32 26.97 13.81
N GLY A 210 -0.10 26.63 13.40
CA GLY A 210 1.01 26.37 14.29
C GLY A 210 1.06 24.95 14.85
N PHE A 211 0.30 24.01 14.28
CA PHE A 211 0.45 22.59 14.62
C PHE A 211 1.74 22.03 14.01
N GLN A 212 2.28 20.99 14.65
CA GLN A 212 3.35 20.19 14.08
C GLN A 212 2.71 19.10 13.22
N VAL A 213 2.83 19.23 11.89
CA VAL A 213 2.08 18.39 10.95
C VAL A 213 3.00 17.40 10.24
N SER A 214 2.56 16.14 10.21
CA SER A 214 3.08 15.08 9.36
C SER A 214 1.96 14.56 8.47
N GLY A 215 2.24 14.34 7.18
CA GLY A 215 1.33 13.73 6.21
C GLY A 215 1.96 12.51 5.54
N ILE A 216 1.14 11.50 5.28
CA ILE A 216 1.55 10.29 4.53
C ILE A 216 0.58 9.98 3.41
N ASP A 217 1.11 9.62 2.24
CA ASP A 217 0.32 9.17 1.10
C ASP A 217 1.10 8.14 0.28
N ILE A 218 0.40 7.20 -0.36
CA ILE A 218 1.01 6.18 -1.22
C ILE A 218 1.55 6.77 -2.53
N SER A 219 1.02 7.92 -2.96
CA SER A 219 1.42 8.62 -4.19
C SER A 219 2.62 9.52 -3.97
N SER A 220 3.71 9.26 -4.69
CA SER A 220 4.85 10.18 -4.76
C SER A 220 4.45 11.54 -5.36
N THR A 221 3.59 11.53 -6.38
CA THR A 221 3.11 12.76 -7.03
C THR A 221 2.35 13.64 -6.05
N ALA A 222 1.47 13.06 -5.23
CA ALA A 222 0.70 13.78 -4.23
C ALA A 222 1.63 14.43 -3.17
N ILE A 223 2.61 13.66 -2.68
CA ILE A 223 3.58 14.14 -1.69
C ILE A 223 4.50 15.24 -2.25
N GLU A 224 4.97 15.10 -3.49
CA GLU A 224 5.73 16.17 -4.16
C GLU A 224 4.90 17.45 -4.27
N TRP A 225 3.63 17.31 -4.64
CA TRP A 225 2.71 18.44 -4.73
C TRP A 225 2.43 19.10 -3.37
N ALA A 226 2.23 18.32 -2.31
CA ALA A 226 2.08 18.84 -0.96
C ALA A 226 3.32 19.64 -0.50
N LYS A 227 4.52 19.13 -0.81
CA LYS A 227 5.80 19.84 -0.53
C LYS A 227 5.92 21.15 -1.30
N GLU A 228 5.54 21.16 -2.58
CA GLU A 228 5.53 22.38 -3.40
C GLU A 228 4.59 23.44 -2.81
N LYS A 229 3.37 23.05 -2.43
CA LYS A 229 2.41 23.97 -1.80
C LYS A 229 2.93 24.51 -0.47
N ALA A 230 3.50 23.65 0.39
CA ALA A 230 4.10 24.04 1.66
C ALA A 230 5.22 25.08 1.45
N GLN A 231 6.10 24.82 0.47
CA GLN A 231 7.20 25.71 0.13
C GLN A 231 6.70 27.06 -0.38
N GLN A 232 5.71 27.07 -1.28
CA GLN A 232 5.11 28.29 -1.84
C GLN A 232 4.45 29.15 -0.76
N ALA A 233 3.80 28.52 0.22
CA ALA A 233 3.15 29.20 1.32
C ALA A 233 4.11 29.58 2.47
N GLY A 234 5.37 29.13 2.42
CA GLY A 234 6.34 29.33 3.51
C GLY A 234 5.99 28.58 4.80
N ILE A 235 5.19 27.51 4.70
CA ILE A 235 4.67 26.73 5.82
C ILE A 235 5.57 25.51 6.05
N LYS A 236 5.84 25.20 7.33
CA LYS A 236 6.60 24.01 7.71
C LYS A 236 5.64 22.85 8.00
N ALA A 237 5.70 21.80 7.18
CA ALA A 237 5.03 20.52 7.39
C ALA A 237 5.89 19.39 6.81
N GLU A 238 5.79 18.18 7.37
CA GLU A 238 6.51 17.00 6.90
C GLU A 238 5.60 16.12 6.04
N PHE A 239 6.06 15.71 4.85
CA PHE A 239 5.28 14.85 3.94
C PHE A 239 6.11 13.65 3.48
N ASN A 240 5.57 12.45 3.66
CA ASN A 240 6.25 11.18 3.40
C ASN A 240 5.46 10.29 2.43
N VAL A 241 6.17 9.69 1.48
CA VAL A 241 5.58 8.62 0.65
C VAL A 241 5.57 7.33 1.46
N GLY A 242 4.40 6.73 1.64
CA GLY A 242 4.27 5.50 2.42
C GLY A 242 2.88 4.90 2.38
N ASP A 243 2.78 3.69 2.92
CA ASP A 243 1.54 2.93 2.99
C ASP A 243 0.88 3.18 4.34
N VAL A 244 -0.37 3.65 4.34
CA VAL A 244 -1.10 3.97 5.59
C VAL A 244 -1.37 2.76 6.47
N ARG A 245 -1.21 1.54 5.95
CA ARG A 245 -1.24 0.28 6.71
C ARG A 245 0.02 0.06 7.55
N ASP A 246 1.06 0.86 7.34
CA ASP A 246 2.32 0.83 8.08
C ASP A 246 2.79 2.27 8.36
N LEU A 247 2.43 2.76 9.55
CA LEU A 247 2.84 4.07 10.07
C LEU A 247 4.14 3.97 10.89
N GLY A 248 5.00 2.98 10.59
CA GLY A 248 6.26 2.72 11.29
C GLY A 248 7.32 3.82 11.18
N LEU A 249 7.08 4.87 10.39
CA LEU A 249 7.86 6.11 10.43
C LEU A 249 7.75 6.83 11.79
N TRP A 250 6.66 6.59 12.52
CA TRP A 250 6.40 7.19 13.82
C TRP A 250 6.25 6.12 14.91
N GLY A 251 6.79 6.44 16.09
CA GLY A 251 6.64 5.61 17.27
C GLY A 251 5.21 5.62 17.80
N ASP A 252 4.95 4.72 18.75
CA ASP A 252 3.69 4.67 19.46
C ASP A 252 3.41 5.99 20.18
N GLU A 253 2.14 6.37 20.33
CA GLU A 253 1.73 7.52 21.15
C GLU A 253 2.42 8.85 20.77
N THR A 254 2.59 9.08 19.48
CA THR A 254 3.28 10.26 18.93
C THR A 254 2.35 11.45 18.75
N PHE A 255 1.12 11.23 18.26
CA PHE A 255 0.23 12.28 17.78
C PHE A 255 -0.90 12.60 18.76
N ASP A 256 -1.29 13.87 18.79
CA ASP A 256 -2.45 14.35 19.53
C ASP A 256 -3.73 14.19 18.68
N ILE A 257 -3.60 14.34 17.35
CA ILE A 257 -4.68 14.16 16.39
C ILE A 257 -4.18 13.27 15.23
N ALA A 258 -4.99 12.30 14.81
CA ALA A 258 -4.89 11.64 13.52
C ALA A 258 -6.12 11.98 12.68
N ILE A 259 -5.93 12.33 11.41
CA ILE A 259 -6.99 12.73 10.49
C ILE A 259 -6.98 11.81 9.29
N ASP A 260 -8.14 11.23 8.98
CA ASP A 260 -8.46 10.64 7.70
C ASP A 260 -9.44 11.56 6.96
N GLY A 261 -8.95 12.15 5.86
CA GLY A 261 -9.76 12.95 4.97
C GLY A 261 -9.96 12.31 3.61
N HIS A 262 -11.00 11.48 3.52
CA HIS A 262 -11.35 10.74 2.32
C HIS A 262 -10.36 9.62 1.93
N CYS A 263 -9.59 9.07 2.88
CA CYS A 263 -8.72 7.92 2.66
C CYS A 263 -9.37 6.59 3.08
N LEU A 264 -10.08 6.50 4.22
CA LEU A 264 -10.53 5.20 4.75
C LEU A 264 -11.44 4.42 3.79
N HIS A 265 -12.32 5.08 3.04
CA HIS A 265 -13.14 4.39 2.03
C HIS A 265 -12.33 3.90 0.83
N CYS A 266 -11.09 4.36 0.61
CA CYS A 266 -10.19 3.77 -0.38
C CYS A 266 -9.56 2.47 0.12
N ILE A 267 -9.60 2.20 1.43
CA ILE A 267 -9.02 1.01 2.06
C ILE A 267 -10.05 -0.13 2.11
N ILE A 268 -9.67 -1.30 1.60
CA ILE A 268 -10.59 -2.39 1.30
C ILE A 268 -10.33 -3.61 2.17
N GLY A 269 -11.41 -4.19 2.72
CA GLY A 269 -11.38 -5.43 3.49
C GLY A 269 -10.39 -5.40 4.66
N ASN A 270 -9.59 -6.47 4.82
CA ASN A 270 -8.70 -6.63 5.98
C ASN A 270 -7.61 -5.55 6.10
N ASP A 271 -7.30 -4.83 5.01
CA ASP A 271 -6.38 -3.69 5.08
C ASP A 271 -6.90 -2.59 6.01
N ARG A 272 -8.22 -2.45 6.15
CA ARG A 272 -8.85 -1.46 7.03
C ARG A 272 -8.52 -1.71 8.50
N THR A 273 -8.47 -2.99 8.88
CA THR A 273 -8.05 -3.42 10.23
C THR A 273 -6.64 -2.92 10.53
N GLU A 274 -5.71 -3.02 9.57
CA GLU A 274 -4.33 -2.58 9.77
C GLU A 274 -4.23 -1.04 9.86
N VAL A 275 -4.96 -0.30 9.03
CA VAL A 275 -5.03 1.17 9.12
C VAL A 275 -5.58 1.62 10.48
N LEU A 276 -6.66 1.01 10.96
CA LEU A 276 -7.26 1.37 12.25
C LEU A 276 -6.34 1.01 13.44
N LYS A 277 -5.64 -0.13 13.38
CA LYS A 277 -4.62 -0.47 14.38
C LYS A 277 -3.48 0.52 14.40
N GLU A 278 -2.96 0.89 13.23
CA GLU A 278 -1.85 1.85 13.15
C GLU A 278 -2.28 3.24 13.60
N ALA A 279 -3.47 3.71 13.19
CA ALA A 279 -4.03 4.97 13.69
C ALA A 279 -4.17 4.97 15.22
N TYR A 280 -4.67 3.88 15.81
CA TYR A 280 -4.75 3.73 17.26
C TYR A 280 -3.34 3.69 17.89
N ARG A 281 -2.38 2.98 17.32
CA ARG A 281 -1.02 2.85 17.85
C ARG A 281 -0.32 4.22 17.95
N VAL A 282 -0.37 5.02 16.88
CA VAL A 282 0.37 6.28 16.81
C VAL A 282 -0.27 7.43 17.59
N LEU A 283 -1.54 7.33 17.97
CA LEU A 283 -2.22 8.31 18.83
C LEU A 283 -1.78 8.16 20.29
N LYS A 284 -1.64 9.27 21.01
CA LYS A 284 -1.48 9.29 22.47
C LYS A 284 -2.75 8.81 23.18
N PRO A 285 -2.68 8.36 24.45
CA PRO A 285 -3.87 8.19 25.28
C PRO A 285 -4.70 9.48 25.32
N GLY A 286 -6.00 9.39 25.02
CA GLY A 286 -6.86 10.59 24.86
C GLY A 286 -6.65 11.37 23.56
N GLY A 287 -5.81 10.88 22.64
CA GLY A 287 -5.65 11.44 21.30
C GLY A 287 -6.89 11.23 20.43
N LEU A 288 -7.12 12.12 19.48
CA LEU A 288 -8.35 12.15 18.69
C LEU A 288 -8.12 11.62 17.28
N PHE A 289 -8.99 10.72 16.85
CA PHE A 289 -9.07 10.24 15.47
C PHE A 289 -10.30 10.83 14.79
N TYR A 290 -10.06 11.68 13.79
CA TYR A 290 -11.11 12.23 12.94
C TYR A 290 -11.15 11.47 11.62
N VAL A 291 -12.33 11.01 11.22
CA VAL A 291 -12.57 10.25 10.00
C VAL A 291 -13.69 10.93 9.23
N SER A 292 -13.45 11.24 7.97
CA SER A 292 -14.50 11.62 7.03
C SER A 292 -14.44 10.72 5.80
N THR A 293 -15.48 9.93 5.61
CA THR A 293 -15.48 8.78 4.68
C THR A 293 -16.82 8.60 3.98
N MET A 294 -16.82 7.98 2.79
CA MET A 294 -18.05 7.60 2.10
C MET A 294 -18.80 6.49 2.87
N CYS A 295 -20.14 6.54 2.87
CA CYS A 295 -20.99 5.55 3.51
C CYS A 295 -22.36 5.40 2.83
N GLY A 296 -23.14 4.43 3.28
CA GLY A 296 -24.55 4.28 2.91
C GLY A 296 -24.76 3.55 1.58
N GLU A 297 -25.86 3.86 0.90
CA GLU A 297 -26.18 3.27 -0.40
C GLU A 297 -25.70 4.17 -1.56
N PRO A 298 -25.18 3.61 -2.66
CA PRO A 298 -24.85 4.39 -3.84
C PRO A 298 -26.09 5.03 -4.46
N LYS A 299 -25.93 6.30 -4.85
CA LYS A 299 -27.00 7.10 -5.48
C LYS A 299 -26.71 7.41 -6.94
N ASP A 300 -25.43 7.58 -7.26
CA ASP A 300 -24.97 7.83 -8.62
C ASP A 300 -25.15 6.56 -9.49
N PRO A 301 -25.82 6.64 -10.66
CA PRO A 301 -26.05 5.48 -11.53
C PRO A 301 -24.79 4.74 -11.98
N GLU A 302 -23.67 5.44 -12.21
CA GLU A 302 -22.40 4.82 -12.59
C GLU A 302 -21.76 4.11 -11.41
N VAL A 303 -21.86 4.69 -10.21
CA VAL A 303 -21.40 4.03 -8.98
C VAL A 303 -22.24 2.78 -8.71
N ILE A 304 -23.57 2.85 -8.83
CA ILE A 304 -24.48 1.72 -8.66
C ILE A 304 -24.10 0.55 -9.58
N LYS A 305 -23.79 0.81 -10.86
CA LYS A 305 -23.37 -0.24 -11.81
C LYS A 305 -22.09 -0.95 -11.40
N MET A 306 -21.18 -0.24 -10.75
CA MET A 306 -19.88 -0.78 -10.32
C MET A 306 -19.91 -1.34 -8.90
N PHE A 307 -21.04 -1.19 -8.19
CA PHE A 307 -21.14 -1.52 -6.79
C PHE A 307 -21.52 -2.99 -6.56
N ASP A 308 -20.70 -3.71 -5.80
CA ASP A 308 -20.94 -5.07 -5.38
C ASP A 308 -21.58 -5.09 -3.99
N ALA A 309 -22.84 -5.53 -3.90
CA ALA A 309 -23.63 -5.44 -2.67
C ALA A 309 -23.16 -6.38 -1.55
N GLU A 310 -22.44 -7.46 -1.88
CA GLU A 310 -21.93 -8.44 -0.92
C GLU A 310 -20.70 -7.89 -0.19
N THR A 311 -19.73 -7.39 -0.94
CA THR A 311 -18.49 -6.83 -0.39
C THR A 311 -18.60 -5.34 -0.03
N ARG A 312 -19.69 -4.71 -0.48
CA ARG A 312 -19.91 -3.26 -0.41
C ARG A 312 -18.79 -2.42 -1.02
N CYS A 313 -18.14 -2.95 -2.05
CA CYS A 313 -17.08 -2.28 -2.78
C CYS A 313 -17.55 -1.84 -4.16
N THR A 314 -17.04 -0.70 -4.64
CA THR A 314 -17.04 -0.39 -6.07
C THR A 314 -15.91 -1.14 -6.76
N VAL A 315 -16.20 -1.80 -7.86
CA VAL A 315 -15.28 -2.67 -8.60
C VAL A 315 -15.19 -2.22 -10.05
N TRP A 316 -13.97 -1.92 -10.49
CA TRP A 316 -13.70 -1.53 -11.86
C TRP A 316 -12.64 -2.45 -12.48
N GLY A 317 -13.00 -3.16 -13.55
CA GLY A 317 -12.11 -4.12 -14.20
C GLY A 317 -11.61 -5.24 -13.28
N GLY A 318 -12.42 -5.66 -12.30
CA GLY A 318 -12.05 -6.67 -11.29
C GLY A 318 -11.21 -6.15 -10.12
N VAL A 319 -10.98 -4.84 -10.05
CA VAL A 319 -10.25 -4.17 -8.97
C VAL A 319 -11.22 -3.39 -8.08
N ALA A 320 -11.25 -3.71 -6.78
CA ALA A 320 -11.96 -2.93 -5.78
C ALA A 320 -11.28 -1.57 -5.57
N ARG A 321 -12.07 -0.49 -5.60
CA ARG A 321 -11.58 0.89 -5.57
C ARG A 321 -12.06 1.65 -4.34
N ARG A 322 -13.33 1.53 -3.97
CA ARG A 322 -13.87 2.15 -2.75
C ARG A 322 -14.78 1.20 -1.99
N TYR A 323 -14.65 1.18 -0.67
CA TYR A 323 -15.59 0.56 0.25
C TYR A 323 -16.64 1.59 0.67
N ILE A 324 -17.91 1.29 0.41
CA ILE A 324 -19.07 2.13 0.77
C ILE A 324 -19.89 1.33 1.78
N GLY A 325 -19.38 1.28 3.02
CA GLY A 325 -20.01 0.57 4.13
C GLY A 325 -21.23 1.29 4.67
N LYS A 326 -22.06 0.57 5.42
CA LYS A 326 -23.13 1.22 6.19
C LYS A 326 -22.52 2.01 7.36
N PRO A 327 -23.12 3.15 7.76
CA PRO A 327 -22.62 3.94 8.87
C PRO A 327 -22.38 3.13 10.15
N GLU A 328 -23.34 2.27 10.51
CA GLU A 328 -23.28 1.42 11.70
C GLU A 328 -22.12 0.41 11.67
N ASP A 329 -21.79 -0.10 10.49
CA ASP A 329 -20.70 -1.07 10.32
C ASP A 329 -19.34 -0.38 10.44
N ILE A 330 -19.19 0.81 9.86
CA ILE A 330 -17.95 1.61 9.98
C ILE A 330 -17.75 2.05 11.44
N LEU A 331 -18.80 2.51 12.12
CA LEU A 331 -18.72 2.88 13.53
C LEU A 331 -18.36 1.68 14.41
N LYS A 332 -18.91 0.50 14.12
CA LYS A 332 -18.58 -0.74 14.83
C LYS A 332 -17.13 -1.14 14.60
N GLU A 333 -16.64 -1.03 13.37
CA GLU A 333 -15.25 -1.31 12.99
C GLU A 333 -14.28 -0.41 13.77
N ILE A 334 -14.52 0.90 13.81
CA ILE A 334 -13.71 1.85 14.59
C ILE A 334 -13.70 1.47 16.08
N LYS A 335 -14.86 1.17 16.67
CA LYS A 335 -14.97 0.76 18.09
C LYS A 335 -14.23 -0.53 18.41
N GLN A 336 -14.26 -1.51 17.50
CA GLN A 336 -13.59 -2.80 17.69
C GLN A 336 -12.06 -2.67 17.79
N HIS A 337 -11.50 -1.55 17.30
CA HIS A 337 -10.07 -1.25 17.36
C HIS A 337 -9.68 -0.37 18.56
N GLY A 338 -10.54 -0.27 19.56
CA GLY A 338 -10.25 0.39 20.84
C GLY A 338 -10.72 1.83 20.94
N PHE A 339 -11.15 2.44 19.83
CA PHE A 339 -11.63 3.81 19.83
C PHE A 339 -12.99 3.97 20.52
N LYS A 340 -13.12 5.03 21.32
CA LYS A 340 -14.40 5.49 21.85
C LYS A 340 -14.96 6.58 20.93
N ILE A 341 -16.12 6.34 20.33
CA ILE A 341 -16.79 7.35 19.50
C ILE A 341 -17.27 8.51 20.40
N VAL A 342 -16.79 9.72 20.12
CA VAL A 342 -17.18 10.96 20.80
C VAL A 342 -18.40 11.56 20.10
N ARG A 343 -18.34 11.67 18.78
CA ARG A 343 -19.41 12.19 17.92
C ARG A 343 -19.37 11.49 16.56
N HIS A 344 -20.52 11.36 15.92
CA HIS A 344 -20.59 11.02 14.50
C HIS A 344 -21.78 11.71 13.83
N GLU A 345 -21.71 11.89 12.52
CA GLU A 345 -22.75 12.52 11.72
C GLU A 345 -22.80 11.88 10.33
N VAL A 346 -23.99 11.51 9.88
CA VAL A 346 -24.21 11.06 8.50
C VAL A 346 -24.62 12.28 7.67
N GLN A 347 -23.79 12.64 6.71
CA GLN A 347 -24.00 13.74 5.79
C GLN A 347 -24.75 13.23 4.55
N LEU A 348 -26.06 13.52 4.49
CA LEU A 348 -26.91 13.08 3.39
C LEU A 348 -26.75 14.00 2.19
N ASN A 349 -26.39 13.41 1.05
CA ASN A 349 -26.27 14.07 -0.24
C ASN A 349 -27.42 13.67 -1.18
N LYS A 350 -27.88 14.60 -2.00
CA LYS A 350 -29.00 14.35 -2.93
C LYS A 350 -28.56 13.55 -4.15
N ASP A 351 -27.51 14.02 -4.81
CA ASP A 351 -27.05 13.53 -6.12
C ASP A 351 -25.64 12.93 -6.06
N SER A 352 -25.03 12.84 -4.88
CA SER A 352 -23.70 12.27 -4.65
C SER A 352 -23.68 11.29 -3.47
N GLN A 353 -22.55 10.62 -3.24
CA GLN A 353 -22.42 9.63 -2.16
C GLN A 353 -22.57 10.28 -0.78
N ASP A 354 -23.26 9.61 0.13
CA ASP A 354 -23.35 10.06 1.53
C ASP A 354 -21.99 9.99 2.24
N GLY A 355 -21.76 10.96 3.12
CA GLY A 355 -20.60 11.02 4.00
C GLY A 355 -20.91 10.51 5.39
N LEU A 356 -19.91 9.94 6.06
CA LEU A 356 -19.90 9.70 7.49
C LEU A 356 -18.69 10.43 8.06
N VAL A 357 -18.97 11.35 8.98
CA VAL A 357 -17.96 11.99 9.81
C VAL A 357 -17.98 11.34 11.18
N VAL A 358 -16.80 11.00 11.70
CA VAL A 358 -16.60 10.39 13.01
C VAL A 358 -15.47 11.11 13.73
N LEU A 359 -15.73 11.54 14.95
CA LEU A 359 -14.70 11.93 15.90
C LEU A 359 -14.64 10.86 16.99
N ALA A 360 -13.48 10.26 17.18
CA ALA A 360 -13.24 9.23 18.16
C ALA A 360 -11.99 9.51 19.01
N GLU A 361 -11.97 9.00 20.23
CA GLU A 361 -10.88 9.14 21.19
C GLU A 361 -10.20 7.78 21.40
N LYS A 362 -8.87 7.79 21.55
CA LYS A 362 -8.08 6.61 21.91
C LYS A 362 -8.17 6.23 23.39
#